data_AF-A0A1H8GWR5-F1
#
_entry.id   AF-A0A1H8GWR5-F1
#
_cell.length_a   1.000
_cell.length_b   1.000
_cell.length_c   1.000
_cell.angle_alpha   90.00
_cell.angle_beta   90.00
_cell.angle_gamma   90.00
#
_symmetry.space_group_name_H-M   'P 1'
#
loop_
_entity.id
_entity.type
_entity.pdbx_description
1 polymer ?
#
loop_
_entity_poly.entity_id
_entity_poly.type
_entity_poly.pdbx_seq_one_letter_code
_entity_poly.pdbx_strand_id
1 'polypeptide(L)' 'MIKEAKIMRVECPACGYRLLDKGNEAAGPVQTKCARCKRVWEVELATGEFKKVSGKPITRRKGDSDSP' A
#
# COMPACT_ATOMS: atom_id res chain seq x y z
N MET A 1 19.10 -20.61 -15.46
CA MET A 1 17.70 -20.62 -14.96
C MET A 1 17.37 -19.21 -14.50
N ILE A 2 16.55 -18.49 -15.25
CA ILE A 2 16.06 -17.18 -14.81
C ILE A 2 15.01 -17.49 -13.74
N LYS A 3 15.32 -17.23 -12.47
CA LYS A 3 14.32 -17.32 -11.39
C LYS A 3 13.21 -16.35 -11.78
N GLU A 4 12.01 -16.85 -12.02
CA GLU A 4 10.85 -16.01 -12.25
C GLU A 4 10.70 -15.11 -11.02
N ALA A 5 10.95 -13.81 -11.21
CA ALA A 5 10.79 -12.84 -10.14
C ALA A 5 9.32 -12.88 -9.71
N LYS A 6 9.05 -13.38 -8.50
CA LYS A 6 7.70 -13.39 -7.95
C LYS A 6 7.26 -11.93 -7.78
N ILE A 7 6.44 -11.45 -8.71
CA ILE A 7 5.90 -10.09 -8.69
C ILE A 7 4.74 -10.06 -7.69
N MET A 8 4.83 -9.18 -6.71
CA MET A 8 3.77 -8.92 -5.74
C MET A 8 3.07 -7.61 -6.09
N ARG A 9 1.74 -7.66 -6.14
CA ARG A 9 0.91 -6.47 -6.36
C ARG A 9 0.73 -5.72 -5.05
N VAL A 10 1.08 -4.44 -5.03
CA VAL A 10 0.89 -3.54 -3.89
C VAL A 10 -0.39 -2.75 -4.11
N GLU A 11 -1.33 -2.85 -3.18
CA GLU A 11 -2.64 -2.21 -3.27
C GLU A 11 -2.79 -1.06 -2.28
N CYS A 12 -3.63 -0.10 -2.62
CA CYS A 12 -3.90 1.07 -1.79
C CYS A 12 -4.72 0.65 -0.57
N PRO A 13 -4.21 0.83 0.67
CA PRO A 13 -4.89 0.35 1.87
C PRO A 13 -6.25 1.03 2.12
N ALA A 14 -6.50 2.18 1.48
CA ALA A 14 -7.77 2.90 1.64
C ALA A 14 -8.84 2.56 0.58
N CYS A 15 -8.48 1.95 -0.56
CA CYS A 15 -9.46 1.71 -1.63
C CYS A 15 -9.23 0.46 -2.49
N GLY A 16 -8.23 -0.37 -2.16
CA GLY A 16 -7.86 -1.58 -2.90
C GLY A 16 -7.32 -1.33 -4.32
N TYR A 17 -7.18 -0.08 -4.75
CA TYR A 17 -6.67 0.22 -6.08
C TYR A 17 -5.16 -0.08 -6.16
N ARG A 18 -4.71 -0.68 -7.27
CA ARG A 18 -3.30 -0.99 -7.51
C ARG A 18 -2.43 0.26 -7.44
N LEU A 19 -1.36 0.20 -6.64
CA LEU A 19 -0.37 1.28 -6.53
C LEU A 19 0.83 1.01 -7.42
N LEU A 20 1.46 -0.15 -7.25
CA LEU A 20 2.62 -0.59 -8.02
C LEU A 20 2.77 -2.11 -7.90
N ASP A 21 3.65 -2.65 -8.73
CA ASP A 21 4.12 -4.03 -8.61
C ASP A 21 5.54 -4.00 -8.06
N LYS A 22 5.85 -4.89 -7.11
CA LYS A 22 7.20 -5.03 -6.56
C LYS A 22 7.74 -6.43 -6.84
N GLY A 23 9.04 -6.50 -7.14
CA GLY A 23 9.75 -7.78 -7.13
C GLY A 23 9.94 -8.29 -5.70
N ASN A 24 10.21 -9.57 -5.54
CA ASN A 24 10.41 -10.20 -4.23
C ASN A 24 11.61 -9.65 -3.44
N GLU A 25 12.63 -9.18 -4.14
CA GLU A 25 13.86 -8.61 -3.53
C GLU A 25 13.80 -7.08 -3.39
N ALA A 26 12.66 -6.46 -3.70
CA ALA A 26 12.51 -5.02 -3.61
C ALA A 26 12.46 -4.57 -2.14
N ALA A 27 13.31 -3.60 -1.80
CA ALA A 27 13.44 -3.07 -0.45
C ALA A 27 13.53 -1.53 -0.47
N GLY A 28 13.27 -0.91 0.67
CA GLY A 28 13.38 0.52 0.89
C GLY A 28 12.06 1.27 0.77
N PRO A 29 12.01 2.52 1.26
CA PRO A 29 10.83 3.33 1.24
C PRO A 29 10.60 3.92 -0.16
N VAL A 30 9.36 3.81 -0.65
CA VAL A 30 8.91 4.49 -1.86
C VAL A 30 7.64 5.26 -1.59
N GLN A 31 7.60 6.47 -2.14
CA GLN A 31 6.39 7.28 -2.12
C GLN A 31 5.59 7.05 -3.40
N THR A 32 4.31 6.71 -3.25
CA THR A 32 3.40 6.48 -4.38
C THR A 32 2.05 7.15 -4.16
N LYS A 33 1.50 7.71 -5.23
CA LYS A 33 0.19 8.36 -5.25
C LYS A 33 -0.86 7.40 -5.80
N CYS A 34 -1.91 7.15 -5.04
CA CYS A 34 -3.05 6.37 -5.53
C CYS A 34 -3.79 7.12 -6.64
N ALA A 35 -3.83 6.54 -7.84
CA ALA A 35 -4.53 7.16 -8.97
C ALA A 35 -6.05 7.30 -8.73
N ARG A 36 -6.65 6.41 -7.92
CA ARG A 36 -8.10 6.42 -7.61
C ARG A 36 -8.46 7.41 -6.50
N CYS A 37 -7.94 7.22 -5.30
CA CYS A 37 -8.32 8.05 -4.14
C CYS A 37 -7.42 9.27 -3.90
N LYS A 38 -6.37 9.45 -4.73
CA LYS A 38 -5.42 10.57 -4.73
C LYS A 38 -4.62 10.76 -3.43
N ARG A 39 -4.67 9.80 -2.49
CA ARG A 39 -3.81 9.75 -1.30
C ARG A 39 -2.38 9.38 -1.68
N VAL A 40 -1.43 9.92 -0.93
CA VAL A 40 0.00 9.61 -1.07
C VAL A 40 0.43 8.72 0.10
N TRP A 41 1.08 7.62 -0.24
CA TRP A 41 1.59 6.63 0.69
C TRP A 41 3.10 6.54 0.56
N GLU A 42 3.76 6.43 1.70
CA GLU A 42 5.12 5.90 1.79
C GLU A 42 4.98 4.41 2.14
N VAL A 43 5.61 3.56 1.33
CA VAL A 43 5.54 2.11 1.44
C VAL A 43 6.94 1.58 1.63
N GLU A 44 7.19 0.87 2.73
CA GLU A 44 8.43 0.11 2.88
C GLU A 44 8.29 -1.18 2.08
N LEU A 45 9.09 -1.36 1.01
CA LEU A 45 8.93 -2.51 0.13
C LEU A 45 9.36 -3.83 0.76
N ALA A 46 10.26 -3.82 1.76
CA ALA A 46 10.66 -5.03 2.45
C ALA A 46 9.53 -5.59 3.34
N THR A 47 8.90 -4.74 4.15
CA THR A 47 7.87 -5.14 5.12
C THR A 47 6.44 -5.04 4.56
N GLY A 48 6.23 -4.20 3.54
CA GLY A 48 4.89 -3.84 3.05
C GLY A 48 4.14 -2.86 3.96
N GLU A 49 4.82 -2.22 4.90
CA GLU A 49 4.21 -1.23 5.79
C GLU A 49 3.85 0.06 5.05
N PHE A 50 2.72 0.65 5.43
CA PHE A 50 2.20 1.87 4.82
C PHE A 50 2.14 3.01 5.81
N LYS A 51 2.73 4.13 5.44
CA LYS A 51 2.57 5.41 6.13
C LYS A 51 1.85 6.39 5.23
N LYS A 52 0.77 6.97 5.75
CA LYS A 52 0.03 8.01 5.02
C LYS A 52 0.84 9.31 5.04
N VAL A 53 1.22 9.80 3.87
CA VAL A 53 1.93 11.09 3.74
C VAL A 53 0.94 12.23 3.54
N SER A 54 -0.01 12.09 2.62
CA SER A 54 -0.95 13.16 2.31
C SER A 54 -2.28 12.68 1.71
N GLY A 55 -3.24 13.60 1.60
CA GLY A 55 -4.57 13.37 1.06
C GLY A 55 -5.64 13.14 2.13
N LYS A 56 -6.86 12.79 1.70
CA LYS A 56 -8.04 12.68 2.57
C LYS A 56 -7.79 11.71 3.74
N PRO A 57 -8.30 11.98 4.96
CA PRO A 57 -8.30 11.00 6.05
C PRO A 57 -8.81 9.63 5.60
N ILE A 58 -8.25 8.55 6.16
CA ILE A 58 -8.88 7.24 6.00
C ILE A 58 -10.09 7.29 6.91
N THR A 59 -11.29 7.40 6.33
CA THR A 59 -12.51 7.24 7.12
C THR A 59 -12.55 5.78 7.55
N ARG A 60 -12.21 5.48 8.81
CA ARG A 60 -12.50 4.17 9.39
C ARG A 60 -14.00 3.95 9.17
N ARG A 61 -14.39 2.86 8.50
CA ARG A 61 -15.80 2.49 8.46
C ARG A 61 -16.18 2.25 9.93
N LYS A 62 -17.17 2.98 10.46
CA LYS A 62 -17.85 2.62 11.72
C LYS A 62 -18.28 1.16 11.55
N GLY A 63 -17.62 0.22 12.21
CA GLY A 63 -17.83 -1.20 11.97
C GLY A 63 -16.84 -2.15 12.64
N ASP A 64 -15.69 -1.68 13.12
CA ASP A 64 -14.98 -2.39 14.18
C ASP A 64 -15.60 -1.98 15.51
N SER A 65 -16.56 -2.78 15.95
CA SER A 65 -17.18 -2.72 17.25
C SER A 65 -16.10 -2.73 18.33
N ASP A 66 -16.05 -1.68 19.16
CA ASP A 66 -15.74 -1.88 20.57
C ASP A 66 -16.78 -2.87 21.09
N SER A 67 -16.43 -4.16 21.11
CA SER A 67 -17.15 -5.12 21.93
C SER A 67 -16.73 -4.89 23.39
N PRO A 68 -17.70 -4.85 24.32
CA PRO A 68 -17.51 -4.42 25.71
C PRO A 68 -16.54 -5.29 26.51
#